data_AF-A0A2N2YBY9-F1
#
_entry.id   AF-A0A2N2YBY9-F1
#
_cell.length_a   1.000
_cell.length_b   1.000
_cell.length_c   1.000
_cell.angle_alpha   90.00
_cell.angle_beta   90.00
_cell.angle_gamma   90.00
#
_symmetry.space_group_name_H-M   'P 1'
#
loop_
_entity.id
_entity.type
_entity.pdbx_description
1 polymer ?
#
loop_
_entity_poly.entity_id
_entity_poly.type
_entity_poly.pdbx_seq_one_letter_code
_entity_poly.pdbx_strand_id
1 'polypeptide(L)'
;MRNRKGILIDSNDNIVIKNGTMAIGESEMQEVSLLLRMNPGELKSDPIIGAGLVRMIKSNTDKRKIQQRVKLTLQRDRLDYDKIKNQIKLR
;
A
#
# COMPACT_ATOMS: atom_id res chain seq x y z
N MET A 1 -18.36 4.82 4.66
CA MET A 1 -17.00 4.22 4.58
C MET A 1 -17.16 2.78 4.14
N ARG A 2 -16.36 2.27 3.20
CA ARG A 2 -16.25 0.81 3.07
C ARG A 2 -15.25 0.39 4.14
N ASN A 3 -15.72 -0.23 5.23
CA ASN A 3 -14.83 -0.91 6.17
C ASN A 3 -14.17 -2.07 5.41
N ARG A 4 -12.95 -1.86 4.92
CA ARG A 4 -12.16 -2.92 4.28
C ARG A 4 -11.59 -3.77 5.40
N LYS A 5 -12.17 -4.97 5.54
CA LYS A 5 -11.63 -5.99 6.43
C LYS A 5 -10.79 -6.97 5.65
N GLY A 6 -9.65 -7.33 6.22
CA GLY A 6 -8.70 -8.26 5.64
C GLY A 6 -7.91 -9.00 6.70
N ILE A 7 -6.97 -9.81 6.25
CA ILE A 7 -6.03 -10.50 7.13
C ILE A 7 -5.07 -9.47 7.71
N LEU A 8 -4.96 -9.46 9.03
CA LEU A 8 -4.07 -8.54 9.73
C LEU A 8 -2.63 -9.04 9.66
N ILE A 9 -1.71 -8.14 9.30
CA ILE A 9 -0.27 -8.36 9.41
C ILE A 9 0.35 -7.50 10.54
N ASP A 10 1.46 -7.98 11.10
CA ASP A 10 2.27 -7.25 12.06
C ASP A 10 3.25 -6.28 11.36
N SER A 11 4.12 -5.62 12.14
CA SER A 11 5.11 -4.66 11.61
C SER A 11 6.20 -5.30 10.75
N ASN A 12 6.32 -6.62 10.76
CA ASN A 12 7.30 -7.39 10.00
C ASN A 12 6.65 -8.10 8.80
N ASP A 13 5.43 -7.70 8.43
CA ASP A 13 4.62 -8.30 7.38
C ASP A 13 4.25 -9.78 7.65
N ASN A 14 4.29 -10.25 8.90
CA ASN A 14 3.81 -11.58 9.26
C ASN A 14 2.30 -11.57 9.53
N ILE A 15 1.62 -12.66 9.17
CA ILE A 15 0.20 -12.85 9.48
C ILE A 15 0.01 -12.93 11.00
N VAL A 16 -0.90 -12.12 11.53
CA VAL A 16 -1.28 -12.16 12.94
C VAL A 16 -2.18 -13.37 13.20
N ILE A 17 -1.72 -14.27 14.08
CA ILE A 17 -2.49 -15.42 14.54
C ILE A 17 -3.00 -15.16 15.96
N LYS A 18 -4.31 -15.32 16.17
CA LYS A 18 -4.96 -15.25 17.49
C LYS A 18 -5.75 -16.53 17.72
N ASN A 19 -5.49 -17.19 18.86
CA ASN A 19 -6.15 -18.44 19.26
C ASN A 19 -6.15 -19.51 18.15
N GLY A 20 -5.01 -19.68 17.46
CA GLY A 20 -4.86 -20.65 16.37
C GLY A 20 -5.53 -20.28 15.05
N THR A 21 -6.06 -19.07 14.90
CA THR A 21 -6.74 -18.61 13.67
C THR A 21 -6.14 -17.29 13.14
N MET A 22 -6.25 -17.06 11.83
CA MET A 22 -5.85 -15.80 11.22
C MET A 22 -6.74 -14.65 11.72
N ALA A 23 -6.14 -13.58 12.20
CA ALA A 23 -6.89 -12.42 12.67
C ALA A 23 -7.42 -11.61 11.48
N ILE A 24 -8.70 -11.25 11.53
CA ILE A 24 -9.37 -10.40 10.54
C ILE A 24 -9.75 -9.06 11.18
N GLY A 25 -9.49 -7.96 10.49
CA GLY A 25 -9.80 -6.61 10.98
C GLY A 25 -9.62 -5.55 9.91
N GLU A 26 -9.68 -4.28 10.31
CA GLU A 26 -9.46 -3.15 9.39
C GLU A 26 -8.06 -3.22 8.75
N SER A 27 -8.01 -3.29 7.43
CA SER A 27 -6.77 -3.56 6.66
C SER A 27 -6.42 -2.48 5.64
N GLU A 28 -7.22 -1.43 5.49
CA GLU A 28 -7.03 -0.44 4.41
C GLU A 28 -5.61 0.14 4.39
N MET A 29 -5.07 0.52 5.54
CA MET A 29 -3.71 1.05 5.60
C MET A 29 -2.62 -0.02 5.41
N GLN A 30 -2.92 -1.29 5.68
CA GLN A 30 -2.01 -2.40 5.35
C GLN A 30 -1.94 -2.59 3.84
N GLU A 31 -3.08 -2.56 3.15
CA GLU A 31 -3.16 -2.60 1.68
C GLU A 31 -2.40 -1.44 1.04
N VAL A 32 -2.61 -0.21 1.52
CA VAL A 32 -1.84 0.98 1.09
C VAL A 32 -0.34 0.72 1.26
N SER A 33 0.06 0.27 2.44
CA SER A 33 1.47 0.02 2.81
C SER A 33 2.13 -0.98 1.86
N LEU A 34 1.43 -2.08 1.54
CA LEU A 34 1.88 -3.10 0.59
C LEU A 34 1.98 -2.55 -0.82
N LEU A 35 0.94 -1.87 -1.33
CA LEU A 35 0.91 -1.28 -2.67
C LEU A 35 2.06 -0.29 -2.90
N LEU A 36 2.42 0.49 -1.88
CA LEU A 36 3.49 1.48 -2.00
C LEU A 36 4.88 0.85 -2.06
N ARG A 37 5.09 -0.29 -1.38
CA ARG A 37 6.36 -1.03 -1.38
C ARG A 37 6.51 -1.93 -2.61
N MET A 38 5.40 -2.52 -3.06
CA MET A 38 5.37 -3.48 -4.17
C MET A 38 5.85 -2.85 -5.48
N ASN A 39 6.67 -3.58 -6.23
CA ASN A 39 7.09 -3.21 -7.57
C ASN A 39 6.07 -3.69 -8.62
N PRO A 40 5.90 -2.95 -9.73
CA PRO A 40 5.21 -3.48 -10.91
C PRO A 40 5.80 -4.84 -11.32
N GLY A 41 4.91 -5.79 -11.61
CA GLY A 41 5.24 -7.18 -11.98
C GLY A 41 5.23 -8.17 -10.82
N GLU A 42 5.20 -7.72 -9.56
CA GLU A 42 5.18 -8.62 -8.40
C GLU A 42 3.80 -9.28 -8.18
N LEU A 43 2.70 -8.59 -8.54
CA LEU A 43 1.37 -9.17 -8.51
C LEU A 43 1.00 -9.78 -9.87
N LYS A 44 0.98 -11.11 -9.95
CA LYS A 44 0.68 -11.85 -11.20
C LYS A 44 -0.70 -11.53 -11.80
N SER A 45 -1.69 -11.31 -10.95
CA SER A 45 -3.06 -11.00 -11.38
C SER A 45 -3.21 -9.59 -11.95
N ASP A 46 -2.34 -8.66 -11.54
CA ASP A 46 -2.27 -7.31 -12.10
C ASP A 46 -0.81 -6.81 -12.13
N PRO A 47 -0.05 -7.14 -13.20
CA PRO A 47 1.36 -6.80 -13.28
C PRO A 47 1.67 -5.30 -13.29
N ILE A 48 0.67 -4.44 -13.53
CA ILE A 48 0.86 -2.99 -13.62
C ILE A 48 0.81 -2.35 -12.22
N ILE A 49 0.17 -3.00 -11.25
CA ILE A 49 -0.03 -2.44 -9.91
C ILE A 49 1.28 -2.48 -9.09
N GLY A 50 1.41 -1.54 -8.15
CA GLY A 50 2.62 -1.34 -7.33
C GLY A 50 3.32 -0.01 -7.63
N ALA A 51 3.64 0.75 -6.58
CA ALA A 51 4.27 2.06 -6.73
C ALA A 51 5.80 2.00 -6.72
N GLY A 52 6.41 0.89 -6.30
CA GLY A 52 7.85 0.66 -6.29
C GLY A 52 8.65 1.77 -5.60
N LEU A 53 8.08 2.41 -4.57
CA LEU A 53 8.67 3.62 -3.98
C LEU A 53 10.02 3.35 -3.30
N VAL A 54 10.24 2.13 -2.83
CA VAL A 54 11.50 1.72 -2.20
C VAL A 54 12.69 1.95 -3.12
N ARG A 55 12.54 1.69 -4.43
CA ARG A 55 13.59 1.94 -5.44
C ARG A 55 13.82 3.43 -5.69
N MET A 56 12.84 4.27 -5.36
CA MET A 56 12.88 5.72 -5.57
C MET A 56 13.53 6.47 -4.40
N ILE A 57 13.71 5.83 -3.23
CA ILE A 57 14.32 6.47 -2.05
C ILE A 57 15.72 7.04 -2.35
N LYS A 58 16.49 6.36 -3.21
CA LYS A 58 17.86 6.77 -3.58
C LYS A 58 17.93 7.48 -4.93
N SER A 59 16.80 7.72 -5.61
CA SER A 59 16.80 8.35 -6.92
C SER A 59 16.61 9.87 -6.82
N ASN A 60 17.12 10.62 -7.79
CA ASN A 60 16.91 12.06 -7.90
C ASN A 60 15.52 12.36 -8.49
N THR A 61 14.46 11.75 -7.93
CA THR A 61 13.10 11.90 -8.44
C THR A 61 12.37 13.04 -7.74
N ASP A 62 11.75 13.91 -8.53
CA ASP A 62 10.88 14.98 -8.05
C ASP A 62 9.72 14.44 -7.18
N LYS A 63 9.50 15.07 -6.02
CA LYS A 63 8.39 14.82 -5.11
C LYS A 63 7.03 14.83 -5.80
N ARG A 64 6.81 15.70 -6.79
CA ARG A 64 5.57 15.74 -7.59
C ARG A 64 5.35 14.44 -8.36
N LYS A 65 6.41 13.88 -8.94
CA LYS A 65 6.35 12.59 -9.66
C LYS A 65 6.02 11.45 -8.70
N ILE A 66 6.60 11.48 -7.48
CA ILE A 66 6.29 10.50 -6.42
C ILE A 66 4.81 10.60 -6.04
N GLN A 67 4.30 11.80 -5.77
CA GLN A 67 2.89 12.03 -5.42
C GLN A 67 1.93 11.58 -6.53
N GLN A 68 2.24 11.92 -7.78
CA GLN A 68 1.44 11.49 -8.93
C GLN A 68 1.42 9.97 -9.04
N ARG A 69 2.56 9.31 -8.85
CA ARG A 69 2.64 7.85 -8.88
C ARG A 69 1.81 7.20 -7.77
N VAL A 70 1.94 7.69 -6.54
CA VAL A 70 1.12 7.23 -5.40
C VAL A 70 -0.36 7.37 -5.71
N LYS A 71 -0.79 8.54 -6.20
CA LYS A 71 -2.18 8.81 -6.54
C LYS A 71 -2.70 7.80 -7.58
N LEU A 72 -1.97 7.60 -8.67
CA LEU A 72 -2.36 6.67 -9.74
C LEU A 72 -2.45 5.22 -9.24
N THR A 73 -1.48 4.76 -8.44
CA THR A 73 -1.48 3.40 -7.88
C THR A 73 -2.66 3.19 -6.93
N LEU A 74 -2.94 4.12 -6.02
CA LEU A 74 -4.07 4.00 -5.10
C LEU A 74 -5.42 4.04 -5.83
N GLN A 75 -5.56 4.91 -6.84
CA GLN A 75 -6.78 4.96 -7.65
C GLN A 75 -7.04 3.66 -8.41
N ARG A 76 -5.99 2.97 -8.88
CA ARG A 76 -6.11 1.66 -9.54
C ARG A 76 -6.70 0.60 -8.61
N ASP A 77 -6.37 0.66 -7.31
CA ASP A 77 -6.95 -0.22 -6.27
C ASP A 77 -8.25 0.33 -5.64
N ARG A 78 -8.83 1.39 -6.23
CA ARG A 78 -10.05 2.04 -5.72
C ARG A 78 -9.89 2.57 -4.29
N LEU A 79 -8.68 3.00 -3.93
CA LEU A 79 -8.36 3.67 -2.67
C LEU A 79 -8.40 5.19 -2.86
N ASP A 80 -8.87 5.89 -1.82
CA ASP A 80 -9.08 7.34 -1.87
C ASP A 80 -7.81 8.08 -1.44
N TYR A 81 -7.03 8.54 -2.43
CA TYR A 81 -5.79 9.29 -2.19
C TYR A 81 -6.01 10.52 -1.29
N ASP A 82 -7.12 11.26 -1.45
CA ASP A 82 -7.32 12.49 -0.71
C ASP A 82 -7.58 12.25 0.78
N LYS A 83 -8.10 11.08 1.14
CA LYS A 83 -8.25 10.64 2.54
C LYS A 83 -6.96 10.10 3.13
N ILE A 84 -6.15 9.44 2.31
CA ILE A 84 -4.95 8.71 2.76
C ILE A 84 -3.70 9.60 2.75
N LYS A 85 -3.63 10.65 1.91
CA LYS A 85 -2.42 11.48 1.73
C LYS A 85 -1.87 12.07 3.03
N ASN A 86 -2.74 12.39 4.00
CA ASN A 86 -2.35 12.95 5.29
C ASN A 86 -1.72 11.91 6.23
N GLN A 87 -1.93 10.63 5.96
CA GLN A 87 -1.37 9.51 6.71
C GLN A 87 -0.03 9.03 6.12
N ILE A 88 0.30 9.43 4.88
CA ILE A 88 1.56 9.10 4.20
C ILE A 88 2.55 10.24 4.40
N LYS A 89 3.68 9.97 5.08
CA LYS A 89 4.78 10.92 5.20
C LYS A 89 5.74 10.79 4.02
N LEU A 90 5.57 11.63 3.01
CA LEU A 90 6.55 11.80 1.92
C LEU A 90 7.56 12.87 2.35
N ARG A 91 8.77 12.46 2.75
CA ARG A 91 9.89 13.39 3.00
C ARG A 91 10.22 14.12 1.70
#